data_AF-A0A944AGJ6-F1
#
_entry.id   AF-A0A944AGJ6-F1
#
_cell.length_a   1.000
_cell.length_b   1.000
_cell.length_c   1.000
_cell.angle_alpha   90.00
_cell.angle_beta   90.00
_cell.angle_gamma   90.00
#
_symmetry.space_group_name_H-M   'P 1'
#
loop_
_entity.id
_entity.type
_entity.pdbx_description
1 polymer ?
#
loop_
_entity_poly.entity_id
_entity_poly.type
_entity_poly.pdbx_seq_one_letter_code
_entity_poly.pdbx_strand_id
1 'polypeptide(L)'
;MAELENLQKFAVNLNERAAAGKLDPVIGRDDEIRRVLQILSRRTKNNPILVGEPGVGKTAISEGIAQKIVDGQVPENLKSKKIYSLDLGALIAGAKYQGEFEERLKGVVKEVVDSDGEIILFIDEIHTLVGAGRSSGAMDASNILKPALARGELRTIGSTTLDEYQKYFEEDKALERRFQMVRVDEPSPAQSISILRGLKEKYENHHKVRIEDDALIAAVELSTRYITSRYLPDKAIDLVDEAASKLRLEMNSVPEPIAELESSIRQLEIEKAAVKREGVSLKLEKIDSSLKELNEKKAELMKKWNGEKEIVEGLQKARQQLEEYKIQAHNAELAGDYGKVAELRYGKIEETRKRIEELSARQAEIKDPIITEAVTPEDIAEVVAKWTGIPVN
;
A
#
# COMPACT_ATOMS: atom_id res chain seq x y z
N MET A 1 -34.40 2.09 -0.03
CA MET A 1 -33.21 1.82 0.82
C MET A 1 -33.03 3.06 1.66
N ALA A 2 -32.82 2.93 2.98
CA ALA A 2 -32.44 4.08 3.80
C ALA A 2 -31.20 4.73 3.18
N GLU A 3 -31.17 6.06 3.13
CA GLU A 3 -30.02 6.81 2.66
C GLU A 3 -28.87 6.53 3.63
N LEU A 4 -27.82 5.84 3.18
CA LEU A 4 -26.64 5.48 3.98
C LEU A 4 -25.68 6.68 4.09
N GLU A 5 -26.21 7.82 4.51
CA GLU A 5 -25.51 9.10 4.45
C GLU A 5 -24.32 9.14 5.41
N ASN A 6 -24.45 8.60 6.62
CA ASN A 6 -23.36 8.60 7.60
C ASN A 6 -22.29 7.59 7.23
N LEU A 7 -22.66 6.40 6.79
CA LEU A 7 -21.71 5.39 6.32
C LEU A 7 -20.90 5.88 5.12
N GLN A 8 -21.50 6.63 4.19
CA GLN A 8 -20.76 7.21 3.06
C GLN A 8 -19.77 8.31 3.48
N LYS A 9 -20.05 9.03 4.57
CA LYS A 9 -19.19 10.13 5.05
C LYS A 9 -18.09 9.66 6.01
N PHE A 10 -18.37 8.65 6.82
CA PHE A 10 -17.54 8.27 7.97
C PHE A 10 -17.07 6.82 7.93
N ALA A 11 -17.33 6.11 6.84
CA ALA A 11 -16.81 4.77 6.62
C ALA A 11 -16.47 4.55 5.14
N VAL A 12 -15.64 3.54 4.88
CA VAL A 12 -15.18 3.18 3.55
C VAL A 12 -15.78 1.83 3.18
N ASN A 13 -16.52 1.76 2.07
CA ASN A 13 -17.04 0.49 1.56
C ASN A 13 -15.89 -0.35 0.97
N LEU A 14 -15.49 -1.41 1.66
CA LEU A 14 -14.40 -2.29 1.24
C LEU A 14 -14.79 -3.11 0.01
N ASN A 15 -16.06 -3.50 -0.14
CA ASN A 15 -16.51 -4.24 -1.32
C ASN A 15 -16.41 -3.38 -2.59
N GLU A 16 -16.76 -2.09 -2.52
CA GLU A 16 -16.62 -1.18 -3.65
C GLU A 16 -15.13 -0.98 -4.02
N ARG A 17 -14.25 -0.85 -3.02
CA ARG A 17 -12.80 -0.79 -3.26
C ARG A 17 -12.27 -2.08 -3.89
N ALA A 18 -12.74 -3.24 -3.44
CA ALA A 18 -12.38 -4.54 -4.01
C ALA A 18 -12.82 -4.66 -5.47
N ALA A 19 -14.07 -4.33 -5.78
CA ALA A 19 -14.61 -4.34 -7.14
C ALA A 19 -13.89 -3.35 -8.08
N ALA A 20 -13.38 -2.24 -7.52
CA ALA A 20 -12.59 -1.27 -8.25
C ALA A 20 -11.09 -1.67 -8.40
N GLY A 21 -10.66 -2.82 -7.87
CA GLY A 21 -9.25 -3.25 -7.90
C GLY A 21 -8.30 -2.39 -7.05
N LYS A 22 -8.84 -1.63 -6.09
CA LYS A 22 -8.12 -0.67 -5.23
C LYS A 22 -7.65 -1.25 -3.89
N LEU A 23 -7.92 -2.53 -3.64
CA LEU A 23 -7.37 -3.26 -2.51
C LEU A 23 -6.15 -4.04 -2.97
N ASP A 24 -5.15 -4.14 -2.10
CA ASP A 24 -3.99 -4.97 -2.36
C ASP A 24 -4.37 -6.46 -2.23
N PRO A 25 -3.71 -7.34 -2.99
CA PRO A 25 -3.95 -8.76 -2.86
C PRO A 25 -3.56 -9.25 -1.47
N VAL A 26 -4.36 -10.15 -0.90
CA VAL A 26 -4.12 -10.71 0.43
C VAL A 26 -3.49 -12.09 0.27
N ILE A 27 -2.23 -12.22 0.73
CA ILE A 27 -1.42 -13.43 0.58
C ILE A 27 -1.26 -14.13 1.93
N GLY A 28 -1.47 -15.44 1.97
CA GLY A 28 -1.13 -16.28 3.12
C GLY A 28 -2.04 -16.12 4.34
N ARG A 29 -3.26 -15.58 4.18
CA ARG A 29 -4.25 -15.39 5.26
C ARG A 29 -5.56 -16.18 5.06
N ASP A 30 -5.51 -17.25 4.26
CA ASP A 30 -6.70 -18.03 3.92
C ASP A 30 -7.36 -18.71 5.14
N ASP A 31 -6.57 -19.14 6.13
CA ASP A 31 -7.09 -19.81 7.31
C ASP A 31 -7.78 -18.84 8.25
N GLU A 32 -7.21 -17.65 8.47
CA GLU A 32 -7.84 -16.57 9.24
C GLU A 32 -9.11 -16.09 8.54
N ILE A 33 -9.07 -15.85 7.22
CA ILE A 33 -10.25 -15.45 6.45
C ILE A 33 -11.35 -16.51 6.55
N ARG A 34 -11.01 -17.80 6.36
CA ARG A 34 -11.97 -18.91 6.50
C ARG A 34 -12.57 -18.96 7.90
N ARG A 35 -11.74 -18.76 8.94
CA ARG A 35 -12.18 -18.72 10.34
C ARG A 35 -13.14 -17.55 10.59
N VAL A 36 -12.85 -16.38 10.05
CA VAL A 36 -13.71 -15.19 10.18
C VAL A 36 -15.06 -15.43 9.50
N LEU A 37 -15.08 -15.96 8.28
CA LEU A 37 -16.32 -16.32 7.57
C LEU A 37 -17.16 -17.35 8.33
N GLN A 38 -16.51 -18.35 8.93
CA GLN A 38 -17.17 -19.33 9.80
C GLN A 38 -17.83 -18.65 11.00
N ILE A 39 -17.11 -17.74 11.67
CA ILE A 39 -17.61 -17.02 12.85
C ILE A 39 -18.81 -16.15 12.47
N LEU A 40 -18.69 -15.37 11.40
CA LEU A 40 -19.78 -14.52 10.91
C LEU A 40 -21.04 -15.37 10.69
N SER A 41 -20.92 -16.59 10.17
CA SER A 41 -22.08 -17.46 9.91
C SER A 41 -22.72 -18.10 11.16
N ARG A 42 -22.19 -17.88 12.37
CA ARG A 42 -22.74 -18.44 13.61
C ARG A 42 -24.01 -17.73 14.05
N ARG A 43 -24.84 -18.42 14.84
CA ARG A 43 -26.00 -17.85 15.53
C ARG A 43 -25.61 -17.02 16.77
N THR A 44 -24.55 -17.40 17.47
CA THR A 44 -24.03 -16.74 18.67
C THR A 44 -22.50 -16.66 18.61
N LYS A 45 -21.91 -15.69 19.33
CA LYS A 45 -20.49 -15.33 19.18
C LYS A 45 -20.10 -15.16 17.71
N ASN A 46 -20.89 -14.35 17.00
CA ASN A 46 -20.84 -14.16 15.56
C ASN A 46 -20.13 -12.87 15.13
N ASN A 47 -19.58 -12.13 16.09
CA ASN A 47 -18.67 -11.00 15.82
C ASN A 47 -17.22 -11.49 15.97
N PRO A 48 -16.46 -11.68 14.88
CA PRO A 48 -15.04 -11.97 14.95
C PRO A 48 -14.25 -10.76 15.51
N ILE A 49 -13.21 -11.03 16.30
CA ILE A 49 -12.23 -10.03 16.70
C ILE A 49 -10.83 -10.56 16.40
N LEU A 50 -10.16 -9.87 15.48
CA LEU A 50 -8.79 -10.14 15.05
C LEU A 50 -7.84 -9.64 16.15
N VAL A 51 -7.12 -10.55 16.78
CA VAL A 51 -6.22 -10.26 17.89
C VAL A 51 -4.79 -10.56 17.49
N GLY A 52 -3.96 -9.53 17.44
CA GLY A 52 -2.56 -9.62 17.05
C GLY A 52 -1.85 -8.28 17.16
N GLU A 53 -0.54 -8.28 17.03
CA GLU A 53 0.27 -7.07 17.14
C GLU A 53 0.02 -6.08 15.98
N PRO A 54 0.34 -4.79 16.13
CA PRO A 54 0.28 -3.82 15.04
C PRO A 54 1.16 -4.26 13.86
N GLY A 55 0.69 -4.05 12.63
CA GLY A 55 1.46 -4.37 11.42
C GLY A 55 1.39 -5.83 10.93
N VAL A 56 0.79 -6.76 11.67
CA VAL A 56 0.70 -8.18 11.22
C VAL A 56 -0.29 -8.42 10.07
N GLY A 57 -1.06 -7.40 9.65
CA GLY A 57 -2.03 -7.52 8.55
C GLY A 57 -3.47 -7.85 8.98
N LYS A 58 -3.93 -7.37 10.14
CA LYS A 58 -5.33 -7.51 10.58
C LYS A 58 -6.31 -6.84 9.59
N THR A 59 -5.99 -5.63 9.13
CA THR A 59 -6.81 -4.90 8.14
C THR A 59 -6.86 -5.63 6.79
N ALA A 60 -5.73 -6.20 6.36
CA ALA A 60 -5.66 -7.01 5.15
C ALA A 60 -6.62 -8.22 5.19
N ILE A 61 -6.85 -8.84 6.36
CA ILE A 61 -7.85 -9.93 6.48
C ILE A 61 -9.26 -9.42 6.16
N SER A 62 -9.65 -8.25 6.67
CA SER A 62 -10.95 -7.64 6.39
C SER A 62 -11.12 -7.27 4.91
N GLU A 63 -10.06 -6.75 4.30
CA GLU A 63 -10.00 -6.46 2.86
C GLU A 63 -10.12 -7.74 2.02
N GLY A 64 -9.44 -8.81 2.41
CA GLY A 64 -9.50 -10.11 1.75
C GLY A 64 -10.87 -10.76 1.84
N ILE A 65 -11.59 -10.56 2.95
CA ILE A 65 -12.99 -10.99 3.06
C ILE A 65 -13.86 -10.19 2.09
N ALA A 66 -13.69 -8.87 2.01
CA ALA A 66 -14.44 -8.04 1.06
C ALA A 66 -14.20 -8.48 -0.39
N GLN A 67 -12.96 -8.81 -0.74
CA GLN A 67 -12.60 -9.38 -2.04
C GLN A 67 -13.31 -10.72 -2.30
N LYS A 68 -13.25 -11.67 -1.35
CA LYS A 68 -13.96 -12.96 -1.50
C LYS A 68 -15.48 -12.78 -1.62
N ILE A 69 -16.09 -11.79 -0.96
CA ILE A 69 -17.52 -11.49 -1.12
C ILE A 69 -17.80 -11.02 -2.55
N VAL A 70 -17.01 -10.07 -3.07
CA VAL A 70 -17.16 -9.57 -4.45
C VAL A 70 -16.98 -10.67 -5.48
N ASP A 71 -16.02 -11.57 -5.26
CA ASP A 71 -15.75 -12.72 -6.13
C ASP A 71 -16.80 -13.85 -5.98
N GLY A 72 -17.76 -13.72 -5.05
CA GLY A 72 -18.76 -14.75 -4.77
C GLY A 72 -18.19 -16.01 -4.09
N GLN A 73 -16.94 -15.96 -3.62
CA GLN A 73 -16.21 -17.05 -2.96
C GLN A 73 -16.47 -17.13 -1.45
N VAL A 74 -17.73 -16.92 -1.07
CA VAL A 74 -18.19 -16.98 0.32
C VAL A 74 -19.47 -17.82 0.42
N PRO A 75 -19.80 -18.33 1.62
CA PRO A 75 -21.10 -18.97 1.88
C PRO A 75 -22.28 -18.09 1.41
N GLU A 76 -23.37 -18.74 0.98
CA GLU A 76 -24.53 -18.05 0.37
C GLU A 76 -25.10 -16.93 1.25
N ASN A 77 -25.15 -17.16 2.56
CA ASN A 77 -25.61 -16.19 3.56
C ASN A 77 -24.71 -14.95 3.72
N LEU A 78 -23.53 -14.94 3.11
CA LEU A 78 -22.57 -13.84 3.15
C LEU A 78 -22.41 -13.11 1.80
N LYS A 79 -22.95 -13.64 0.69
CA LYS A 79 -22.78 -13.06 -0.65
C LYS A 79 -23.40 -11.67 -0.79
N SER A 80 -24.52 -11.41 -0.13
CA SER A 80 -25.20 -10.09 -0.18
C SER A 80 -24.56 -9.04 0.74
N LYS A 81 -23.68 -9.47 1.65
CA LYS A 81 -23.21 -8.62 2.75
C LYS A 81 -22.21 -7.58 2.27
N LYS A 82 -22.27 -6.40 2.88
CA LYS A 82 -21.31 -5.31 2.62
C LYS A 82 -20.45 -5.06 3.86
N ILE A 83 -19.16 -4.89 3.67
CA ILE A 83 -18.19 -4.56 4.70
C ILE A 83 -17.84 -3.08 4.56
N TYR A 84 -18.05 -2.33 5.65
CA TYR A 84 -17.63 -0.94 5.78
C TYR A 84 -16.53 -0.85 6.83
N SER A 85 -15.41 -0.22 6.50
CA SER A 85 -14.37 0.13 7.46
C SER A 85 -14.68 1.49 8.09
N LEU A 86 -14.84 1.54 9.41
CA LEU A 86 -15.06 2.78 10.12
C LEU A 86 -13.81 3.68 10.04
N ASP A 87 -13.99 4.95 9.69
CA ASP A 87 -12.91 5.94 9.68
C ASP A 87 -13.02 6.86 10.90
N LEU A 88 -12.19 6.57 11.91
CA LEU A 88 -12.12 7.37 13.13
C LEU A 88 -11.64 8.81 12.84
N GLY A 89 -10.73 8.98 11.88
CA GLY A 89 -10.23 10.28 11.48
C GLY A 89 -11.35 11.15 10.89
N ALA A 90 -12.18 10.57 10.02
CA ALA A 90 -13.34 11.26 9.44
C ALA A 90 -14.39 11.66 10.50
N LEU A 91 -14.60 10.82 11.51
CA LEU A 91 -15.52 11.13 12.61
C LEU A 91 -15.03 12.32 13.46
N ILE A 92 -13.72 12.39 13.71
CA ILE A 92 -13.07 13.45 14.51
C ILE A 92 -12.90 14.74 13.68
N ALA A 93 -12.62 14.62 12.39
CA ALA A 93 -12.35 15.75 11.51
C ALA A 93 -13.53 16.74 11.49
N GLY A 94 -13.23 18.00 11.82
CA GLY A 94 -14.22 19.06 11.87
C GLY A 94 -15.26 18.93 13.00
N ALA A 95 -15.09 18.00 13.94
CA ALA A 95 -15.87 17.99 15.17
C ALA A 95 -15.32 19.07 16.11
N LYS A 96 -16.13 20.08 16.46
CA LYS A 96 -15.72 21.16 17.37
C LYS A 96 -15.88 20.77 18.83
N TYR A 97 -16.78 19.82 19.10
CA TYR A 97 -17.15 19.36 20.43
C TYR A 97 -17.31 17.83 20.43
N GLN A 98 -17.05 17.21 21.58
CA GLN A 98 -17.16 15.74 21.75
C GLN A 98 -18.54 15.19 21.37
N GLY A 99 -19.62 15.94 21.62
CA GLY A 99 -20.98 15.52 21.28
C GLY A 99 -21.23 15.35 19.78
N GLU A 100 -20.53 16.10 18.92
CA GLU A 100 -20.68 15.96 17.46
C GLU A 100 -20.08 14.63 16.97
N PHE A 101 -18.95 14.20 17.55
CA PHE A 101 -18.37 12.89 17.28
C PHE A 101 -19.33 11.77 17.69
N GLU A 102 -19.89 11.87 18.90
CA GLU A 102 -20.86 10.90 19.43
C GLU A 102 -22.11 10.81 18.55
N GLU A 103 -22.64 11.94 18.09
CA GLU A 103 -23.79 11.98 17.18
C GLU A 103 -23.50 11.31 15.83
N ARG A 104 -22.33 11.60 15.22
CA ARG A 104 -21.90 10.98 13.97
C ARG A 104 -21.74 9.46 14.12
N LEU A 105 -21.06 9.02 15.18
CA LEU A 105 -20.88 7.59 15.46
C LEU A 105 -22.23 6.91 15.69
N LYS A 106 -23.14 7.54 16.43
CA LYS A 106 -24.49 7.03 16.66
C LYS A 106 -25.27 6.91 15.34
N GLY A 107 -25.11 7.85 14.41
CA GLY A 107 -25.65 7.78 13.05
C GLY A 107 -25.15 6.55 12.29
N VAL A 108 -23.83 6.33 12.26
CA VAL A 108 -23.21 5.15 11.62
C VAL A 108 -23.72 3.85 12.25
N VAL A 109 -23.70 3.74 13.58
CA VAL A 109 -24.18 2.55 14.30
C VAL A 109 -25.64 2.26 13.99
N LYS A 110 -26.48 3.31 13.95
CA LYS A 110 -27.89 3.18 13.61
C LYS A 110 -28.08 2.66 12.19
N GLU A 111 -27.39 3.19 11.20
CA GLU A 111 -27.49 2.71 9.80
C GLU A 111 -27.07 1.24 9.65
N VAL A 112 -26.05 0.80 10.38
CA VAL A 112 -25.64 -0.62 10.38
C VAL A 112 -26.69 -1.49 11.06
N VAL A 113 -27.25 -1.08 12.20
CA VAL A 113 -28.30 -1.83 12.90
C VAL A 113 -29.57 -1.91 12.06
N ASP A 114 -29.99 -0.80 11.45
CA ASP A 114 -31.18 -0.71 10.59
C ASP A 114 -31.01 -1.52 9.28
N SER A 115 -29.79 -1.94 8.94
CA SER A 115 -29.51 -2.83 7.80
C SER A 115 -29.88 -4.30 8.04
N ASP A 116 -30.33 -4.66 9.24
CA ASP A 116 -30.72 -6.02 9.64
C ASP A 116 -29.64 -7.08 9.30
N GLY A 117 -28.39 -6.70 9.56
CA GLY A 117 -27.23 -7.56 9.37
C GLY A 117 -26.80 -7.74 7.92
N GLU A 118 -27.29 -6.94 6.97
CA GLU A 118 -26.72 -6.82 5.61
C GLU A 118 -25.37 -6.09 5.61
N ILE A 119 -25.16 -5.17 6.55
CA ILE A 119 -23.89 -4.45 6.70
C ILE A 119 -23.07 -5.05 7.85
N ILE A 120 -21.78 -5.25 7.59
CA ILE A 120 -20.76 -5.65 8.56
C ILE A 120 -19.83 -4.46 8.75
N LEU A 121 -19.69 -3.99 9.99
CA LEU A 121 -18.80 -2.88 10.30
C LEU A 121 -17.44 -3.41 10.77
N PHE A 122 -16.38 -3.16 9.99
CA PHE A 122 -15.02 -3.34 10.42
C PHE A 122 -14.58 -2.13 11.26
N ILE A 123 -14.09 -2.40 12.46
CA ILE A 123 -13.58 -1.38 13.38
C ILE A 123 -12.14 -1.76 13.73
N ASP A 124 -11.19 -1.01 13.18
CA ASP A 124 -9.80 -1.13 13.60
C ASP A 124 -9.62 -0.50 14.98
N GLU A 125 -8.67 -1.05 15.75
CA GLU A 125 -8.41 -0.67 17.13
C GLU A 125 -9.70 -0.52 17.97
N ILE A 126 -10.60 -1.50 17.88
CA ILE A 126 -11.95 -1.44 18.47
C ILE A 126 -11.94 -1.16 19.99
N HIS A 127 -10.84 -1.49 20.68
CA HIS A 127 -10.66 -1.19 22.09
C HIS A 127 -10.67 0.31 22.39
N THR A 128 -10.26 1.17 21.45
CA THR A 128 -10.28 2.64 21.61
C THR A 128 -11.69 3.17 21.85
N LEU A 129 -12.70 2.56 21.22
CA LEU A 129 -14.10 2.96 21.36
C LEU A 129 -14.82 2.27 22.53
N VAL A 130 -14.26 1.19 23.07
CA VAL A 130 -14.90 0.35 24.10
C VAL A 130 -14.25 0.54 25.48
N GLY A 131 -12.98 0.94 25.53
CA GLY A 131 -12.11 1.01 26.70
C GLY A 131 -11.91 2.40 27.31
N ALA A 132 -12.37 3.47 26.67
CA ALA A 132 -12.11 4.88 27.07
C ALA A 132 -12.65 5.30 28.46
N GLY A 133 -13.48 4.46 29.11
CA GLY A 133 -14.17 4.83 30.36
C GLY A 133 -13.32 4.90 31.65
N ARG A 134 -12.00 4.66 31.64
CA ARG A 134 -11.19 4.64 32.89
C ARG A 134 -9.98 5.57 32.95
N SER A 135 -9.45 6.05 31.84
CA SER A 135 -8.27 6.94 31.90
C SER A 135 -8.00 7.57 30.53
N SER A 136 -7.79 8.89 30.56
CA SER A 136 -7.62 9.84 29.44
C SER A 136 -8.94 10.32 28.83
N GLY A 137 -9.07 11.64 28.64
CA GLY A 137 -10.23 12.30 28.04
C GLY A 137 -10.40 12.02 26.55
N ALA A 138 -10.19 10.77 26.14
CA ALA A 138 -10.50 10.24 24.84
C ALA A 138 -12.01 9.95 24.78
N MET A 139 -12.60 10.25 23.62
CA MET A 139 -14.03 10.21 23.33
C MET A 139 -14.71 8.92 23.83
N ASP A 140 -15.62 9.03 24.82
CA ASP A 140 -16.29 7.87 25.41
C ASP A 140 -17.43 7.33 24.53
N ALA A 141 -17.05 6.64 23.46
CA ALA A 141 -17.97 5.96 22.54
C ALA A 141 -18.59 4.68 23.11
N SER A 142 -18.14 4.22 24.29
CA SER A 142 -18.53 2.93 24.86
C SER A 142 -20.04 2.88 25.13
N ASN A 143 -20.63 4.01 25.54
CA ASN A 143 -22.08 4.12 25.79
C ASN A 143 -22.92 3.99 24.51
N ILE A 144 -22.33 4.20 23.34
CA ILE A 144 -23.00 4.08 22.04
C ILE A 144 -22.85 2.66 21.50
N LEU A 145 -21.63 2.10 21.53
CA LEU A 145 -21.34 0.81 20.92
C LEU A 145 -21.71 -0.39 21.79
N LYS A 146 -21.43 -0.35 23.11
CA LYS A 146 -21.67 -1.50 23.99
C LYS A 146 -23.13 -1.97 23.97
N PRO A 147 -24.14 -1.08 24.00
CA PRO A 147 -25.53 -1.54 23.95
C PRO A 147 -25.86 -2.33 22.67
N ALA A 148 -25.46 -1.82 21.49
CA ALA A 148 -25.74 -2.47 20.21
C ALA A 148 -24.96 -3.79 20.05
N LEU A 149 -23.70 -3.82 20.48
CA LEU A 149 -22.86 -5.01 20.51
C LEU A 149 -23.40 -6.07 21.48
N ALA A 150 -23.74 -5.68 22.70
CA ALA A 150 -24.25 -6.59 23.74
C ALA A 150 -25.62 -7.17 23.39
N ARG A 151 -26.47 -6.43 22.67
CA ARG A 151 -27.74 -6.97 22.13
C ARG A 151 -27.52 -7.89 20.92
N GLY A 152 -26.39 -7.76 20.23
CA GLY A 152 -26.07 -8.52 19.02
C GLY A 152 -26.77 -7.98 17.76
N GLU A 153 -27.22 -6.73 17.82
CA GLU A 153 -27.84 -6.00 16.72
C GLU A 153 -26.78 -5.49 15.73
N LEU A 154 -25.60 -5.15 16.24
CA LEU A 154 -24.48 -4.66 15.44
C LEU A 154 -23.57 -5.81 15.04
N ARG A 155 -23.46 -6.06 13.73
CA ARG A 155 -22.55 -7.06 13.17
C ARG A 155 -21.19 -6.43 12.85
N THR A 156 -20.13 -6.97 13.45
CA THR A 156 -18.82 -6.33 13.40
C THR A 156 -17.68 -7.31 13.17
N ILE A 157 -16.60 -6.80 12.57
CA ILE A 157 -15.27 -7.39 12.62
C ILE A 157 -14.41 -6.40 13.41
N GLY A 158 -13.95 -6.78 14.59
CA GLY A 158 -13.05 -5.94 15.40
C GLY A 158 -11.59 -6.29 15.15
N SER A 159 -10.69 -5.34 15.37
CA SER A 159 -9.24 -5.55 15.39
C SER A 159 -8.64 -4.93 16.66
N THR A 160 -7.74 -5.65 17.35
CA THR A 160 -7.07 -5.17 18.57
C THR A 160 -5.78 -5.97 18.86
N THR A 161 -4.99 -5.51 19.83
CA THR A 161 -3.86 -6.27 20.42
C THR A 161 -4.34 -7.25 21.49
N LEU A 162 -3.49 -8.21 21.87
CA LEU A 162 -3.82 -9.21 22.88
C LEU A 162 -4.08 -8.57 24.25
N ASP A 163 -3.21 -7.65 24.67
CA ASP A 163 -3.31 -6.98 25.96
C ASP A 163 -4.64 -6.21 26.08
N GLU A 164 -5.03 -5.48 25.04
CA GLU A 164 -6.27 -4.70 25.05
C GLU A 164 -7.52 -5.58 24.89
N TYR A 165 -7.41 -6.73 24.22
CA TYR A 165 -8.47 -7.73 24.23
C TYR A 165 -8.72 -8.26 25.65
N GLN A 166 -7.66 -8.66 26.36
CA GLN A 166 -7.76 -9.18 27.71
C GLN A 166 -8.39 -8.15 28.65
N LYS A 167 -7.93 -6.90 28.56
CA LYS A 167 -8.37 -5.80 29.42
C LYS A 167 -9.81 -5.35 29.18
N TYR A 168 -10.29 -5.29 27.94
CA TYR A 168 -11.58 -4.67 27.63
C TYR A 168 -12.67 -5.62 27.12
N PHE A 169 -12.31 -6.78 26.57
CA PHE A 169 -13.26 -7.73 26.00
C PHE A 169 -13.39 -9.01 26.83
N GLU A 170 -12.29 -9.53 27.37
CA GLU A 170 -12.30 -10.76 28.17
C GLU A 170 -12.91 -10.55 29.56
N GLU A 171 -12.66 -9.39 30.19
CA GLU A 171 -13.26 -9.04 31.48
C GLU A 171 -14.78 -8.73 31.39
N ASP A 172 -15.28 -8.28 30.23
CA ASP A 172 -16.68 -7.90 30.04
C ASP A 172 -17.54 -9.08 29.54
N LYS A 173 -18.28 -9.71 30.47
CA LYS A 173 -19.19 -10.85 30.19
C LYS A 173 -20.26 -10.59 29.14
N ALA A 174 -20.62 -9.33 28.84
CA ALA A 174 -21.59 -9.02 27.79
C ALA A 174 -20.91 -9.08 26.41
N LEU A 175 -19.71 -8.52 26.28
CA LEU A 175 -18.94 -8.52 25.04
C LEU A 175 -18.34 -9.91 24.75
N GLU A 176 -17.84 -10.61 25.76
CA GLU A 176 -17.26 -11.95 25.65
C GLU A 176 -18.26 -12.99 25.07
N ARG A 177 -19.57 -12.77 25.27
CA ARG A 177 -20.66 -13.60 24.73
C ARG A 177 -21.02 -13.28 23.28
N ARG A 178 -20.51 -12.18 22.73
CA ARG A 178 -20.81 -11.67 21.38
C ARG A 178 -19.63 -11.80 20.46
N PHE A 179 -18.42 -11.69 21.00
CA PHE A 179 -17.20 -11.79 20.23
C PHE A 179 -16.58 -13.19 20.26
N GLN A 180 -15.89 -13.53 19.18
CA GLN A 180 -15.04 -14.71 19.08
C GLN A 180 -13.65 -14.26 18.63
N MET A 181 -12.65 -14.53 19.48
CA MET A 181 -11.25 -14.27 19.16
C MET A 181 -10.81 -15.08 17.94
N VAL A 182 -10.09 -14.41 17.04
CA VAL A 182 -9.30 -14.95 15.94
C VAL A 182 -7.88 -14.42 16.12
N ARG A 183 -6.95 -15.31 16.46
CA ARG A 183 -5.55 -14.94 16.64
C ARG A 183 -4.91 -14.71 15.27
N VAL A 184 -4.18 -13.61 15.14
CA VAL A 184 -3.44 -13.23 13.93
C VAL A 184 -1.98 -13.05 14.34
N ASP A 185 -1.18 -14.09 14.10
CA ASP A 185 0.23 -14.07 14.43
C ASP A 185 1.06 -13.39 13.33
N GLU A 186 2.23 -12.90 13.72
CA GLU A 186 3.27 -12.41 12.81
C GLU A 186 3.65 -13.54 11.82
N PRO A 187 3.65 -13.29 10.50
CA PRO A 187 4.08 -14.28 9.53
C PRO A 187 5.57 -14.60 9.69
N SER A 188 5.94 -15.84 9.41
CA SER A 188 7.35 -16.23 9.33
C SER A 188 8.10 -15.43 8.25
N PRO A 189 9.44 -15.35 8.29
CA PRO A 189 10.22 -14.70 7.23
C PRO A 189 9.87 -15.23 5.83
N ALA A 190 9.71 -16.54 5.66
CA ALA A 190 9.34 -17.16 4.39
C ALA A 190 7.93 -16.75 3.91
N GLN A 191 6.97 -16.68 4.82
CA GLN A 191 5.62 -16.17 4.53
C GLN A 191 5.66 -14.68 4.17
N SER A 192 6.49 -13.90 4.86
CA SER A 192 6.66 -12.46 4.61
C SER A 192 7.25 -12.18 3.23
N ILE A 193 8.25 -12.96 2.80
CA ILE A 193 8.78 -12.90 1.43
C ILE A 193 7.68 -13.21 0.41
N SER A 194 6.84 -14.22 0.69
CA SER A 194 5.72 -14.56 -0.19
C SER A 194 4.67 -13.44 -0.28
N ILE A 195 4.39 -12.76 0.84
CA ILE A 195 3.54 -11.58 0.89
C ILE A 195 4.14 -10.46 0.05
N LEU A 196 5.41 -10.11 0.26
CA LEU A 196 6.11 -9.09 -0.52
C LEU A 196 6.11 -9.39 -2.02
N ARG A 197 6.34 -10.65 -2.42
CA ARG A 197 6.28 -11.08 -3.82
C ARG A 197 4.88 -10.88 -4.42
N GLY A 198 3.83 -11.12 -3.65
CA GLY A 198 2.45 -10.87 -4.08
C GLY A 198 2.10 -9.38 -4.18
N LEU A 199 2.71 -8.54 -3.34
CA LEU A 199 2.55 -7.08 -3.37
C LEU A 199 3.45 -6.39 -4.39
N LYS A 200 4.54 -7.03 -4.81
CA LYS A 200 5.58 -6.50 -5.70
C LYS A 200 5.02 -5.72 -6.88
N GLU A 201 4.12 -6.32 -7.66
CA GLU A 201 3.56 -5.69 -8.87
C GLU A 201 2.82 -4.38 -8.55
N LYS A 202 2.12 -4.29 -7.42
CA LYS A 202 1.43 -3.06 -6.98
C LYS A 202 2.42 -1.95 -6.65
N TYR A 203 3.48 -2.25 -5.90
CA TYR A 203 4.50 -1.26 -5.52
C TYR A 203 5.35 -0.83 -6.72
N GLU A 204 5.73 -1.75 -7.60
CA GLU A 204 6.42 -1.43 -8.85
C GLU A 204 5.59 -0.47 -9.72
N ASN A 205 4.28 -0.71 -9.84
CA ASN A 205 3.39 0.16 -10.60
C ASN A 205 3.15 1.52 -9.92
N HIS A 206 3.04 1.54 -8.59
CA HIS A 206 2.83 2.77 -7.82
C HIS A 206 4.03 3.71 -7.91
N HIS A 207 5.22 3.19 -7.57
CA HIS A 207 6.47 3.96 -7.59
C HIS A 207 7.07 4.07 -8.98
N LYS A 208 6.58 3.28 -9.94
CA LYS A 208 7.06 3.24 -11.31
C LYS A 208 8.55 2.84 -11.38
N VAL A 209 8.92 1.88 -10.55
CA VAL A 209 10.25 1.27 -10.47
C VAL A 209 10.11 -0.25 -10.61
N ARG A 210 11.23 -0.95 -10.74
CA ARG A 210 11.32 -2.40 -10.59
C ARG A 210 11.82 -2.71 -9.18
N ILE A 211 11.46 -3.87 -8.65
CA ILE A 211 11.96 -4.35 -7.36
C ILE A 211 12.60 -5.71 -7.62
N GLU A 212 13.85 -5.91 -7.21
CA GLU A 212 14.49 -7.21 -7.36
C GLU A 212 13.95 -8.22 -6.34
N ASP A 213 13.98 -9.50 -6.67
CA ASP A 213 13.54 -10.53 -5.70
C ASP A 213 14.46 -10.58 -4.49
N ASP A 214 15.78 -10.42 -4.71
CA ASP A 214 16.78 -10.37 -3.65
C ASP A 214 16.59 -9.15 -2.74
N ALA A 215 16.07 -8.03 -3.26
CA ALA A 215 15.71 -6.86 -2.43
C ALA A 215 14.56 -7.19 -1.47
N LEU A 216 13.57 -7.99 -1.88
CA LEU A 216 12.49 -8.44 -0.99
C LEU A 216 13.00 -9.35 0.12
N ILE A 217 13.96 -10.23 -0.21
CA ILE A 217 14.62 -11.11 0.77
C ILE A 217 15.39 -10.25 1.77
N ALA A 218 16.22 -9.31 1.28
CA ALA A 218 16.97 -8.38 2.12
C ALA A 218 16.05 -7.55 3.03
N ALA A 219 14.92 -7.07 2.53
CA ALA A 219 13.95 -6.30 3.32
C ALA A 219 13.43 -7.10 4.51
N VAL A 220 13.13 -8.39 4.33
CA VAL A 220 12.68 -9.26 5.42
C VAL A 220 13.81 -9.58 6.38
N GLU A 221 14.99 -9.98 5.88
CA GLU A 221 16.12 -10.38 6.72
C GLU A 221 16.65 -9.21 7.56
N LEU A 222 16.87 -8.05 6.94
CA LEU A 222 17.40 -6.87 7.60
C LEU A 222 16.38 -6.26 8.57
N SER A 223 15.11 -6.17 8.20
CA SER A 223 14.08 -5.68 9.13
C SER A 223 13.88 -6.60 10.32
N THR A 224 13.99 -7.92 10.13
CA THR A 224 13.93 -8.89 11.23
C THR A 224 15.11 -8.72 12.19
N ARG A 225 16.30 -8.48 11.65
CA ARG A 225 17.54 -8.38 12.44
C ARG A 225 17.70 -7.04 13.17
N TYR A 226 17.38 -5.94 12.52
CA TYR A 226 17.70 -4.60 13.03
C TYR A 226 16.49 -3.79 13.51
N ILE A 227 15.26 -4.14 13.09
CA ILE A 227 14.03 -3.45 13.47
C ILE A 227 13.19 -4.37 14.36
N THR A 228 13.56 -4.48 15.63
CA THR A 228 12.94 -5.40 16.60
C THR A 228 11.68 -4.84 17.28
N SER A 229 11.43 -3.55 17.18
CA SER A 229 10.25 -2.88 17.76
C SER A 229 8.99 -2.95 16.90
N ARG A 230 9.10 -3.46 15.67
CA ARG A 230 8.00 -3.62 14.71
C ARG A 230 7.91 -5.06 14.23
N TYR A 231 6.76 -5.41 13.69
CA TYR A 231 6.43 -6.76 13.25
C TYR A 231 6.35 -6.87 11.73
N LEU A 232 6.61 -8.07 11.22
CA LEU A 232 6.35 -8.44 9.84
C LEU A 232 4.82 -8.58 9.59
N PRO A 233 4.37 -8.40 8.33
CA PRO A 233 5.15 -8.00 7.16
C PRO A 233 5.36 -6.47 7.06
N ASP A 234 4.68 -5.68 7.90
CA ASP A 234 4.63 -4.21 7.82
C ASP A 234 6.01 -3.54 7.72
N LYS A 235 6.94 -3.86 8.64
CA LYS A 235 8.27 -3.25 8.61
C LYS A 235 9.06 -3.53 7.33
N ALA A 236 8.84 -4.69 6.69
CA ALA A 236 9.55 -5.05 5.46
C ALA A 236 8.88 -4.39 4.24
N ILE A 237 7.55 -4.27 4.24
CA ILE A 237 6.80 -3.50 3.25
C ILE A 237 7.26 -2.04 3.25
N ASP A 238 7.40 -1.45 4.43
CA ASP A 238 7.81 -0.05 4.62
C ASP A 238 9.24 0.23 4.12
N LEU A 239 10.17 -0.72 4.33
CA LEU A 239 11.52 -0.63 3.74
C LEU A 239 11.50 -0.64 2.21
N VAL A 240 10.70 -1.54 1.62
CA VAL A 240 10.56 -1.64 0.16
C VAL A 240 9.91 -0.38 -0.40
N ASP A 241 8.91 0.17 0.29
CA ASP A 241 8.22 1.41 -0.08
C ASP A 241 9.16 2.62 -0.05
N GLU A 242 9.94 2.80 1.02
CA GLU A 242 10.92 3.90 1.13
C GLU A 242 12.02 3.77 0.08
N ALA A 243 12.56 2.57 -0.15
CA ALA A 243 13.59 2.34 -1.16
C ALA A 243 13.06 2.62 -2.58
N ALA A 244 11.84 2.17 -2.89
CA ALA A 244 11.20 2.44 -4.18
C ALA A 244 10.92 3.93 -4.39
N SER A 245 10.45 4.63 -3.35
CA SER A 245 10.19 6.07 -3.38
C SER A 245 11.48 6.88 -3.57
N LYS A 246 12.56 6.50 -2.86
CA LYS A 246 13.90 7.09 -3.00
C LYS A 246 14.40 6.96 -4.44
N LEU A 247 14.39 5.74 -4.98
CA LEU A 247 14.83 5.47 -6.35
C LEU A 247 14.00 6.27 -7.36
N ARG A 248 12.68 6.37 -7.17
CA ARG A 248 11.82 7.17 -8.04
C ARG A 248 12.19 8.65 -8.05
N LEU A 249 12.61 9.21 -6.92
CA LEU A 249 13.08 10.61 -6.86
C LEU A 249 14.40 10.80 -7.61
N GLU A 250 15.32 9.85 -7.48
CA GLU A 250 16.60 9.86 -8.20
C GLU A 250 16.39 9.76 -9.71
N MET A 251 15.49 8.88 -10.17
CA MET A 251 15.15 8.74 -11.59
C MET A 251 14.55 10.01 -12.24
N ASN A 252 13.86 10.85 -11.47
CA ASN A 252 13.30 12.10 -11.97
C ASN A 252 14.31 13.26 -11.92
N SER A 253 15.46 13.05 -11.30
CA SER A 253 16.52 14.04 -11.16
C SER A 253 17.52 13.93 -12.30
N VAL A 254 18.26 15.02 -12.56
CA VAL A 254 19.38 14.97 -13.52
C VAL A 254 20.45 14.05 -12.91
N PRO A 255 20.92 13.02 -13.65
CA PRO A 255 21.96 12.12 -13.18
C PRO A 255 23.22 12.88 -12.75
N GLU A 256 23.85 12.42 -11.66
CA GLU A 256 25.04 13.06 -11.08
C GLU A 256 26.17 13.30 -12.11
N PRO A 257 26.50 12.35 -13.02
CA PRO A 257 27.52 12.60 -14.04
C PRO A 257 27.18 13.76 -14.99
N ILE A 258 25.89 13.99 -15.27
CA ILE A 258 25.42 15.10 -16.10
C ILE A 258 25.47 16.40 -15.29
N ALA A 259 25.04 16.36 -14.02
CA ALA A 259 25.07 17.52 -13.14
C ALA A 259 26.50 18.04 -12.88
N GLU A 260 27.48 17.14 -12.72
CA GLU A 260 28.90 17.49 -12.58
C GLU A 260 29.45 18.18 -13.83
N LEU A 261 29.11 17.67 -15.02
CA LEU A 261 29.46 18.31 -16.29
C LEU A 261 28.82 19.68 -16.41
N GLU A 262 27.55 19.84 -16.05
CA GLU A 262 26.86 21.14 -16.06
C GLU A 262 27.51 22.15 -15.12
N SER A 263 27.90 21.73 -13.92
CA SER A 263 28.63 22.57 -12.96
C SER A 263 29.98 23.01 -13.54
N SER A 264 30.73 22.07 -14.12
CA SER A 264 32.05 22.33 -14.73
C SER A 264 31.96 23.27 -15.93
N ILE A 265 30.98 23.06 -16.82
CA ILE A 265 30.72 23.94 -17.97
C ILE A 265 30.39 25.34 -17.49
N ARG A 266 29.51 25.48 -16.49
CA ARG A 266 29.11 26.78 -15.93
C ARG A 266 30.31 27.52 -15.34
N GLN A 267 31.20 26.83 -14.63
CA GLN A 267 32.41 27.43 -14.07
C GLN A 267 33.34 27.96 -15.17
N LEU A 268 33.56 27.18 -16.24
CA LEU A 268 34.38 27.59 -17.39
C LEU A 268 33.74 28.73 -18.19
N GLU A 269 32.41 28.78 -18.28
CA GLU A 269 31.70 29.90 -18.93
C GLU A 269 31.88 31.22 -18.16
N ILE A 270 31.85 31.16 -16.83
CA ILE A 270 32.14 32.31 -15.96
C ILE A 270 33.59 32.75 -16.14
N GLU A 271 34.53 31.80 -16.13
CA GLU A 271 35.96 32.08 -16.37
C GLU A 271 36.20 32.71 -17.75
N LYS A 272 35.56 32.16 -18.80
CA LYS A 272 35.59 32.71 -20.16
C LYS A 272 35.10 34.16 -20.19
N ALA A 273 34.00 34.46 -19.51
CA ALA A 273 33.44 35.81 -19.45
C ALA A 273 34.38 36.80 -18.72
N ALA A 274 35.10 36.35 -17.70
CA ALA A 274 36.10 37.15 -17.00
C ALA A 274 37.33 37.43 -17.89
N VAL A 275 37.93 36.40 -18.49
CA VAL A 275 39.14 36.53 -19.34
C VAL A 275 38.86 37.37 -20.59
N LYS A 276 37.65 37.29 -21.16
CA LYS A 276 37.26 38.09 -22.33
C LYS A 276 37.26 39.61 -22.07
N ARG A 277 37.16 40.05 -20.80
CA ARG A 277 37.30 41.47 -20.41
C ARG A 277 38.76 41.93 -20.32
N GLU A 278 39.71 41.00 -20.21
CA GLU A 278 41.15 41.28 -20.04
C GLU A 278 41.95 41.26 -21.36
N GLY A 279 41.37 40.77 -22.46
CA GLY A 279 41.97 40.74 -23.81
C GLY A 279 42.17 39.32 -24.38
N VAL A 280 42.70 39.22 -25.61
CA VAL A 280 42.93 37.93 -26.28
C VAL A 280 44.17 37.26 -25.68
N SER A 281 43.98 36.08 -25.11
CA SER A 281 44.99 35.30 -24.38
C SER A 281 44.95 33.84 -24.84
N LEU A 282 46.10 33.16 -24.86
CA LEU A 282 46.20 31.70 -25.04
C LEU A 282 45.31 30.91 -24.06
N LYS A 283 44.90 31.52 -22.93
CA LYS A 283 43.94 30.93 -21.98
C LYS A 283 42.51 30.84 -22.55
N LEU A 284 42.08 31.79 -23.38
CA LEU A 284 40.75 31.76 -24.01
C LEU A 284 40.59 30.56 -24.94
N GLU A 285 41.60 30.26 -25.76
CA GLU A 285 41.58 29.10 -26.66
C GLU A 285 41.51 27.78 -25.88
N LYS A 286 42.21 27.66 -24.75
CA LYS A 286 42.15 26.49 -23.87
C LYS A 286 40.79 26.33 -23.17
N ILE A 287 40.18 27.44 -22.75
CA ILE A 287 38.85 27.41 -22.14
C ILE A 287 37.81 27.01 -23.21
N ASP A 288 37.92 27.56 -24.42
CA ASP A 288 37.03 27.21 -25.53
C ASP A 288 37.16 25.75 -25.97
N SER A 289 38.39 25.21 -26.01
CA SER A 289 38.59 23.79 -26.30
C SER A 289 37.98 22.89 -25.22
N SER A 290 38.16 23.25 -23.95
CA SER A 290 37.63 22.48 -22.81
C SER A 290 36.10 22.54 -22.75
N LEU A 291 35.51 23.71 -22.98
CA LEU A 291 34.06 23.88 -23.10
C LEU A 291 33.49 23.04 -24.23
N LYS A 292 34.17 22.97 -25.38
CA LYS A 292 33.73 22.14 -26.49
C LYS A 292 33.74 20.66 -26.13
N GLU A 293 34.82 20.17 -25.54
CA GLU A 293 34.94 18.77 -25.10
C GLU A 293 33.87 18.40 -24.05
N LEU A 294 33.65 19.25 -23.04
CA LEU A 294 32.64 19.00 -22.01
C LEU A 294 31.22 19.07 -22.56
N ASN A 295 30.92 20.00 -23.48
CA ASN A 295 29.61 20.07 -24.12
C ASN A 295 29.34 18.85 -25.02
N GLU A 296 30.36 18.34 -25.72
CA GLU A 296 30.25 17.10 -26.50
C GLU A 296 29.96 15.90 -25.59
N LYS A 297 30.70 15.73 -24.48
CA LYS A 297 30.44 14.69 -23.47
C LYS A 297 29.06 14.83 -22.84
N LYS A 298 28.64 16.04 -22.49
CA LYS A 298 27.29 16.32 -21.96
C LYS A 298 26.22 15.93 -22.97
N ALA A 299 26.38 16.31 -24.24
CA ALA A 299 25.42 15.99 -25.29
C ALA A 299 25.29 14.47 -25.51
N GLU A 300 26.40 13.74 -25.45
CA GLU A 300 26.42 12.28 -25.52
C GLU A 300 25.66 11.63 -24.35
N LEU A 301 25.97 12.04 -23.11
CA LEU A 301 25.28 11.52 -21.91
C LEU A 301 23.80 11.90 -21.87
N MET A 302 23.46 13.14 -22.26
CA MET A 302 22.05 13.57 -22.37
C MET A 302 21.29 12.75 -23.42
N LYS A 303 21.91 12.42 -24.55
CA LYS A 303 21.30 11.56 -25.58
C LYS A 303 21.06 10.14 -25.05
N LYS A 304 22.04 9.58 -24.33
CA LYS A 304 21.91 8.26 -23.69
C LYS A 304 20.80 8.27 -22.63
N TRP A 305 20.79 9.26 -21.75
CA TRP A 305 19.79 9.43 -20.70
C TRP A 305 18.37 9.59 -21.25
N ASN A 306 18.18 10.42 -22.29
CA ASN A 306 16.87 10.58 -22.92
C ASN A 306 16.37 9.29 -23.56
N GLY A 307 17.24 8.52 -24.22
CA GLY A 307 16.90 7.22 -24.79
C GLY A 307 16.50 6.19 -23.73
N GLU A 308 17.26 6.11 -22.63
CA GLU A 308 16.91 5.27 -21.48
C GLU A 308 15.56 5.67 -20.87
N LYS A 309 15.35 6.97 -20.68
CA LYS A 309 14.10 7.52 -20.13
C LYS A 309 12.88 7.17 -20.97
N GLU A 310 12.98 7.24 -22.30
CA GLU A 310 11.88 6.84 -23.20
C GLU A 310 11.49 5.37 -23.04
N ILE A 311 12.48 4.47 -22.88
CA ILE A 311 12.24 3.04 -22.67
C ILE A 311 11.53 2.81 -21.32
N VAL A 312 12.04 3.44 -20.26
CA VAL A 312 11.47 3.37 -18.91
C VAL A 312 10.04 3.91 -18.87
N GLU A 313 9.78 5.07 -19.47
CA GLU A 313 8.43 5.63 -19.56
C GLU A 313 7.48 4.74 -20.38
N GLY A 314 7.99 4.10 -21.44
CA GLY A 314 7.26 3.12 -22.23
C GLY A 314 6.86 1.89 -21.41
N LEU A 315 7.79 1.35 -20.62
CA LEU A 315 7.53 0.23 -19.72
C LEU A 315 6.47 0.57 -18.66
N GLN A 316 6.60 1.74 -18.04
CA GLN A 316 5.64 2.22 -17.03
C GLN A 316 4.22 2.32 -17.60
N LYS A 317 4.07 2.91 -18.79
CA LYS A 317 2.75 3.02 -19.45
C LYS A 317 2.17 1.64 -19.79
N ALA A 318 2.99 0.73 -20.31
CA ALA A 318 2.55 -0.61 -20.66
C ALA A 318 2.13 -1.42 -19.42
N ARG A 319 2.88 -1.35 -18.31
CA ARG A 319 2.50 -2.01 -17.04
C ARG A 319 1.20 -1.45 -16.46
N GLN A 320 1.01 -0.14 -16.51
CA GLN A 320 -0.25 0.49 -16.07
C GLN A 320 -1.45 0.02 -16.91
N GLN A 321 -1.30 -0.05 -18.23
CA GLN A 321 -2.34 -0.57 -19.13
C GLN A 321 -2.65 -2.04 -18.86
N LEU A 322 -1.63 -2.86 -18.61
CA LEU A 322 -1.79 -4.27 -18.28
C LEU A 322 -2.65 -4.44 -17.02
N GLU A 323 -2.38 -3.69 -15.95
CA GLU A 323 -3.17 -3.73 -14.72
C GLU A 323 -4.62 -3.28 -14.94
N GLU A 324 -4.82 -2.21 -15.72
CA GLU A 324 -6.16 -1.75 -16.08
C GLU A 324 -6.94 -2.84 -16.83
N TYR A 325 -6.31 -3.51 -17.81
CA TYR A 325 -6.94 -4.61 -18.54
C TYR A 325 -7.22 -5.83 -17.66
N LYS A 326 -6.35 -6.15 -16.70
CA LYS A 326 -6.61 -7.22 -15.72
C LYS A 326 -7.87 -6.92 -14.89
N ILE A 327 -8.01 -5.70 -14.39
CA ILE A 327 -9.19 -5.27 -13.61
C ILE A 327 -10.46 -5.32 -14.49
N GLN A 328 -10.39 -4.81 -15.72
CA GLN A 328 -11.52 -4.86 -16.65
C GLN A 328 -11.91 -6.31 -16.99
N ALA A 329 -10.94 -7.21 -17.13
CA ALA A 329 -11.20 -8.62 -17.42
C ALA A 329 -11.84 -9.33 -16.22
N HIS A 330 -11.37 -9.06 -15.01
CA HIS A 330 -11.96 -9.58 -13.77
C HIS A 330 -13.42 -9.14 -13.63
N ASN A 331 -13.70 -7.85 -13.81
CA ASN A 331 -15.05 -7.32 -13.73
C ASN A 331 -15.98 -7.87 -14.83
N ALA A 332 -15.46 -8.10 -16.04
CA ALA A 332 -16.21 -8.74 -17.12
C ALA A 332 -16.53 -10.21 -16.81
N GLU A 333 -15.59 -10.94 -16.19
CA GLU A 333 -15.81 -12.33 -15.75
C GLU A 333 -16.88 -12.42 -14.68
N LEU A 334 -16.86 -11.51 -13.70
CA LEU A 334 -17.92 -11.40 -12.67
C LEU A 334 -19.29 -11.04 -13.28
N ALA A 335 -19.32 -10.22 -14.33
CA ALA A 335 -20.55 -9.86 -15.05
C ALA A 335 -21.05 -10.96 -16.02
N GLY A 336 -20.29 -12.03 -16.23
CA GLY A 336 -20.60 -13.08 -17.20
C GLY A 336 -20.41 -12.69 -18.67
N ASP A 337 -19.69 -11.60 -18.95
CA ASP A 337 -19.38 -11.14 -20.31
C ASP A 337 -18.11 -11.85 -20.84
N TYR A 338 -18.27 -13.13 -21.16
CA TYR A 338 -17.16 -13.97 -21.65
C TYR A 338 -16.58 -13.51 -22.99
N GLY A 339 -17.35 -12.76 -23.79
CA GLY A 339 -16.86 -12.16 -25.04
C GLY A 339 -15.80 -11.10 -24.76
N LYS A 340 -16.11 -10.17 -23.86
CA LYS A 340 -15.15 -9.13 -23.42
C LYS A 340 -13.96 -9.73 -22.67
N VAL A 341 -14.17 -10.77 -21.87
CA VAL A 341 -13.06 -11.50 -21.21
C VAL A 341 -12.09 -12.06 -22.24
N ALA A 342 -12.58 -12.68 -23.32
CA ALA A 342 -11.73 -13.23 -24.37
C ALA A 342 -10.94 -12.14 -25.12
N GLU A 343 -11.58 -11.02 -25.47
CA GLU A 343 -10.94 -9.86 -26.10
C GLU A 343 -9.80 -9.30 -25.22
N LEU A 344 -10.06 -9.14 -23.92
CA LEU A 344 -9.08 -8.59 -22.98
C LEU A 344 -7.93 -9.58 -22.73
N ARG A 345 -8.24 -10.85 -22.40
CA ARG A 345 -7.22 -11.86 -22.04
C ARG A 345 -6.35 -12.25 -23.21
N TYR A 346 -6.94 -12.59 -24.37
CA TYR A 346 -6.17 -13.10 -25.52
C TYR A 346 -5.77 -12.03 -26.53
N GLY A 347 -6.35 -10.83 -26.44
CA GLY A 347 -5.96 -9.67 -27.24
C GLY A 347 -5.05 -8.74 -26.43
N LYS A 348 -5.68 -7.77 -25.74
CA LYS A 348 -4.97 -6.61 -25.16
C LYS A 348 -3.93 -6.98 -24.11
N ILE A 349 -4.23 -7.94 -23.23
CA ILE A 349 -3.30 -8.39 -22.18
C ILE A 349 -2.06 -9.05 -22.79
N GLU A 350 -2.23 -9.98 -23.73
CA GLU A 350 -1.10 -10.67 -24.38
C GLU A 350 -0.27 -9.72 -25.25
N GLU A 351 -0.91 -8.81 -25.99
CA GLU A 351 -0.20 -7.76 -26.75
C GLU A 351 0.62 -6.86 -25.82
N THR A 352 0.04 -6.40 -24.72
CA THR A 352 0.71 -5.55 -23.74
C THR A 352 1.86 -6.29 -23.03
N ARG A 353 1.69 -7.57 -22.71
CA ARG A 353 2.76 -8.42 -22.16
C ARG A 353 3.94 -8.53 -23.10
N LYS A 354 3.70 -8.84 -24.38
CA LYS A 354 4.77 -8.86 -25.41
C LYS A 354 5.47 -7.52 -25.51
N ARG A 355 4.71 -6.42 -25.44
CA ARG A 355 5.30 -5.08 -25.46
C ARG A 355 6.22 -4.81 -24.25
N ILE A 356 5.82 -5.26 -23.07
CA ILE A 356 6.65 -5.18 -21.86
C ILE A 356 7.92 -6.02 -22.05
N GLU A 357 7.81 -7.26 -22.53
CA GLU A 357 8.97 -8.13 -22.79
C GLU A 357 9.96 -7.50 -23.79
N GLU A 358 9.47 -6.95 -24.90
CA GLU A 358 10.29 -6.26 -25.90
C GLU A 358 11.05 -5.06 -25.29
N LEU A 359 10.37 -4.22 -24.52
CA LEU A 359 10.97 -3.04 -23.91
C LEU A 359 11.97 -3.42 -22.80
N SER A 360 11.65 -4.43 -21.99
CA SER A 360 12.56 -4.96 -20.97
C SER A 360 13.81 -5.60 -21.59
N ALA A 361 13.68 -6.29 -22.73
CA ALA A 361 14.83 -6.83 -23.46
C ALA A 361 15.74 -5.71 -23.99
N ARG A 362 15.16 -4.67 -24.61
CA ARG A 362 15.93 -3.49 -25.07
C ARG A 362 16.68 -2.80 -23.94
N GLN A 363 16.07 -2.74 -22.76
CA GLN A 363 16.70 -2.16 -21.58
C GLN A 363 17.85 -3.02 -21.06
N ALA A 364 17.67 -4.35 -21.02
CA ALA A 364 18.71 -5.28 -20.59
C ALA A 364 19.94 -5.28 -21.51
N GLU A 365 19.79 -4.87 -22.78
CA GLU A 365 20.90 -4.70 -23.72
C GLU A 365 21.74 -3.43 -23.47
N ILE A 366 21.25 -2.49 -22.66
CA ILE A 366 21.95 -1.24 -22.36
C ILE A 366 23.11 -1.52 -21.41
N LYS A 367 24.34 -1.30 -21.91
CA LYS A 367 25.55 -1.37 -21.08
C LYS A 367 25.75 -0.06 -20.31
N ASP A 368 26.12 -0.18 -19.04
CA ASP A 368 26.38 0.93 -18.11
C ASP A 368 25.21 1.92 -18.05
N PRO A 369 24.01 1.49 -17.60
CA PRO A 369 22.83 2.35 -17.59
C PRO A 369 23.07 3.60 -16.73
N ILE A 370 22.63 4.75 -17.23
CA ILE A 370 22.65 6.00 -16.46
C ILE A 370 21.49 5.99 -15.44
N ILE A 371 20.38 5.35 -15.79
CA ILE A 371 19.20 5.22 -14.93
C ILE A 371 19.20 3.85 -14.26
N THR A 372 19.38 3.83 -12.95
CA THR A 372 19.01 2.67 -12.12
C THR A 372 17.49 2.66 -11.97
N GLU A 373 16.84 1.56 -12.36
CA GLU A 373 15.37 1.44 -12.27
C GLU A 373 14.89 0.37 -11.30
N ALA A 374 15.82 -0.41 -10.74
CA ALA A 374 15.52 -1.53 -9.88
C ALA A 374 15.99 -1.26 -8.47
N VAL A 375 15.11 -1.48 -7.49
CA VAL A 375 15.46 -1.52 -6.07
C VAL A 375 16.25 -2.80 -5.82
N THR A 376 17.48 -2.66 -5.33
CA THR A 376 18.41 -3.75 -5.05
C THR A 376 18.53 -4.01 -3.53
N PRO A 377 19.22 -5.09 -3.11
CA PRO A 377 19.53 -5.32 -1.70
C PRO A 377 20.31 -4.16 -1.04
N GLU A 378 21.18 -3.49 -1.79
CA GLU A 378 21.95 -2.34 -1.31
C GLU A 378 21.04 -1.15 -0.98
N ASP A 379 20.04 -0.86 -1.81
CA ASP A 379 19.07 0.21 -1.53
C ASP A 379 18.33 -0.03 -0.21
N ILE A 380 17.93 -1.29 0.03
CA ILE A 380 17.29 -1.69 1.28
C ILE A 380 18.25 -1.53 2.46
N ALA A 381 19.51 -1.96 2.31
CA ALA A 381 20.53 -1.84 3.34
C ALA A 381 20.80 -0.37 3.72
N GLU A 382 20.82 0.54 2.73
CA GLU A 382 20.96 1.98 2.97
C GLU A 382 19.78 2.56 3.77
N VAL A 383 18.54 2.17 3.44
CA VAL A 383 17.36 2.61 4.19
C VAL A 383 17.43 2.10 5.63
N VAL A 384 17.77 0.83 5.83
CA VAL A 384 17.94 0.25 7.18
C VAL A 384 19.05 0.98 7.94
N ALA A 385 20.18 1.27 7.29
CA ALA A 385 21.29 1.99 7.91
C ALA A 385 20.86 3.38 8.37
N LYS A 386 20.07 4.09 7.56
CA LYS A 386 19.54 5.40 7.89
C LYS A 386 18.53 5.35 9.04
N TRP A 387 17.66 4.35 9.08
CA TRP A 387 16.66 4.19 10.15
C TRP A 387 17.28 3.83 11.50
N THR A 388 18.32 2.99 11.47
CA THR A 388 18.88 2.39 12.68
C THR A 388 20.19 3.07 13.13
N GLY A 389 20.83 3.83 12.25
CA GLY A 389 22.16 4.41 12.45
C GLY A 389 23.29 3.39 12.39
N ILE A 390 23.02 2.13 12.00
CA ILE A 390 23.98 1.04 11.95
C ILE A 390 24.39 0.80 10.49
N PRO A 391 25.67 0.86 10.12
CA PRO A 391 26.11 0.48 8.78
C PRO A 391 25.80 -1.00 8.52
N VAL A 392 25.13 -1.28 7.40
CA VAL A 392 24.66 -2.62 7.03
C VAL A 392 25.44 -3.19 5.82
N ASN A 393 26.42 -2.44 5.31
CA ASN A 393 27.27 -2.80 4.16
C ASN A 393 28.14 -4.04 4.38
#